data_AF-A0A6C0ER68-F1
#
_entry.id   AF-A0A6C0ER68-F1
#
_cell.length_a   1.000
_cell.length_b   1.000
_cell.length_c   1.000
_cell.angle_alpha   90.00
_cell.angle_beta   90.00
_cell.angle_gamma   90.00
#
_symmetry.space_group_name_H-M   'P 1'
#
loop_
_entity.id
_entity.type
_entity.pdbx_description
1 polymer ?
#
loop_
_entity_poly.entity_id
_entity_poly.type
_entity_poly.pdbx_seq_one_letter_code
_entity_poly.pdbx_strand_id
1 'polypeptide(L)'
;MEKWYEIVGNLKDESEDSYKTQQFTYQVYRELRRSKIKDKGKFKNRMGPEFEQWVAHMSQEFGTDLVQEIINDDEFWLETLLVSQGI
;
A
#
# COMPACT_ATOMS: atom_id res chain seq x y z
N MET A 1 5.97 -13.61 0.12
CA MET A 1 5.19 -13.50 -1.14
C MET A 1 3.88 -14.25 -1.06
N GLU A 2 3.86 -15.53 -0.66
CA GLU A 2 2.59 -16.27 -0.48
C GLU A 2 1.62 -15.55 0.48
N LYS A 3 2.09 -15.14 1.66
CA LYS A 3 1.31 -14.36 2.63
C LYS A 3 0.76 -13.04 2.08
N TRP A 4 1.54 -12.33 1.25
CA TRP A 4 1.09 -11.08 0.64
C TRP A 4 -0.09 -11.31 -0.32
N TYR A 5 -0.05 -12.40 -1.10
CA TYR A 5 -1.17 -12.76 -1.98
C TYR A 5 -2.44 -13.13 -1.21
N GLU A 6 -2.29 -13.76 -0.05
CA GLU A 6 -3.42 -14.07 0.84
C GLU A 6 -4.08 -12.78 1.37
N ILE A 7 -3.29 -11.84 1.90
CA ILE A 7 -3.80 -10.56 2.39
C ILE A 7 -4.52 -9.79 1.28
N VAL A 8 -3.91 -9.72 0.08
CA VAL A 8 -4.56 -9.08 -1.07
C VAL A 8 -5.82 -9.82 -1.49
N GLY A 9 -5.87 -11.14 -1.34
CA GLY A 9 -7.09 -11.94 -1.53
C GLY A 9 -8.20 -11.51 -0.59
N ASN A 10 -7.92 -11.46 0.71
CA ASN A 10 -8.89 -11.06 1.73
C ASN A 10 -9.41 -9.63 1.49
N LEU A 11 -8.51 -8.66 1.24
CA LEU A 11 -8.89 -7.28 0.93
C LEU A 11 -9.83 -7.18 -0.28
N LYS A 12 -9.62 -8.02 -1.30
CA LYS A 12 -10.50 -8.04 -2.47
C LYS A 12 -11.88 -8.60 -2.15
N ASP A 13 -11.94 -9.61 -1.29
CA ASP A 13 -13.19 -10.27 -0.90
C ASP A 13 -14.04 -9.38 0.01
N GLU A 14 -13.39 -8.51 0.81
CA GLU A 14 -14.04 -7.56 1.72
C GLU A 14 -14.42 -6.23 1.05
N SER A 15 -13.79 -5.88 -0.07
CA SER A 15 -14.00 -4.60 -0.75
C SER A 15 -15.17 -4.62 -1.74
N GLU A 16 -15.87 -3.49 -1.86
CA GLU A 16 -16.96 -3.32 -2.83
C GLU A 16 -16.50 -3.42 -4.30
N ASP A 17 -15.25 -3.05 -4.58
CA ASP A 17 -14.63 -3.11 -5.91
C ASP A 17 -13.33 -3.93 -5.89
N SER A 18 -13.49 -5.25 -5.94
CA SER A 18 -12.39 -6.21 -5.93
C SER A 18 -11.36 -5.99 -7.04
N TYR A 19 -11.76 -5.48 -8.21
CA TYR A 19 -10.84 -5.21 -9.31
C TYR A 19 -9.96 -4.01 -8.99
N LYS A 20 -10.57 -2.91 -8.52
CA LYS A 20 -9.85 -1.69 -8.17
C LYS A 20 -8.92 -1.89 -6.97
N THR A 21 -9.35 -2.64 -5.97
CA THR A 21 -8.53 -3.06 -4.82
C THR A 21 -7.32 -3.88 -5.27
N GLN A 22 -7.49 -4.82 -6.20
CA GLN A 22 -6.36 -5.54 -6.77
C GLN A 22 -5.40 -4.62 -7.53
N GLN A 23 -5.91 -3.71 -8.36
CA GLN A 23 -5.04 -2.78 -9.09
C GLN A 23 -4.24 -1.91 -8.12
N PHE A 24 -4.90 -1.36 -7.10
CA PHE A 24 -4.25 -0.51 -6.11
C PHE A 24 -3.17 -1.25 -5.32
N THR A 25 -3.48 -2.41 -4.75
CA THR A 25 -2.51 -3.20 -3.95
C THR A 25 -1.26 -3.56 -4.74
N TYR A 26 -1.42 -3.97 -6.01
CA TYR A 26 -0.28 -4.24 -6.90
C TYR A 26 0.48 -2.97 -7.29
N GLN A 27 -0.21 -1.84 -7.48
CA GLN A 27 0.42 -0.56 -7.78
C GLN A 27 1.28 -0.11 -6.61
N VAL A 28 0.77 -0.18 -5.38
CA VAL A 28 1.52 0.09 -4.14
C VAL A 28 2.77 -0.78 -4.08
N TYR A 29 2.65 -2.09 -4.27
CA TYR A 29 3.79 -3.00 -4.28
C TYR A 29 4.85 -2.60 -5.32
N ARG A 30 4.44 -2.27 -6.55
CA ARG A 30 5.33 -1.89 -7.65
C ARG A 30 6.03 -0.57 -7.39
N GLU A 31 5.28 0.44 -6.97
CA GLU A 31 5.79 1.76 -6.61
C GLU A 31 6.82 1.63 -5.49
N LEU A 32 6.45 0.96 -4.39
CA LEU A 32 7.34 0.76 -3.27
C LEU A 32 8.58 0.01 -3.70
N ARG A 33 8.47 -1.11 -4.43
CA ARG A 33 9.65 -1.88 -4.89
C ARG A 33 10.60 -1.08 -5.78
N ARG A 34 10.11 -0.07 -6.50
CA ARG A 34 10.93 0.80 -7.37
C ARG A 34 11.42 2.06 -6.66
N SER A 35 10.72 2.49 -5.62
CA SER A 35 11.01 3.70 -4.87
C SER A 35 12.30 3.59 -4.07
N LYS A 36 13.02 4.71 -3.96
CA LYS A 36 14.16 4.87 -3.03
C LYS A 36 13.71 5.71 -1.84
N ILE A 37 13.03 5.04 -0.89
CA ILE A 37 12.54 5.66 0.33
C ILE A 37 13.73 6.16 1.15
N LYS A 38 13.81 7.46 1.40
CA LYS A 38 14.95 8.07 2.11
C LYS A 38 14.90 7.78 3.61
N ASP A 39 13.75 8.00 4.22
CA ASP A 39 13.52 7.76 5.65
C ASP A 39 12.55 6.59 5.83
N LYS A 40 13.10 5.39 5.74
CA LYS A 40 12.37 4.13 5.88
C LYS A 40 11.57 4.03 7.19
N GLY A 41 12.08 4.61 8.28
CA GLY A 41 11.41 4.59 9.58
C GLY A 41 10.16 5.46 9.58
N LYS A 42 10.27 6.71 9.13
CA LYS A 42 9.11 7.60 9.01
C LYS A 42 8.08 7.06 8.03
N PHE A 43 8.53 6.59 6.87
CA PHE A 43 7.64 6.06 5.85
C PHE A 43 6.92 4.79 6.33
N LYS A 44 7.62 3.85 6.99
CA LYS A 44 7.01 2.67 7.62
C LYS A 44 5.93 3.05 8.63
N ASN A 45 6.15 4.12 9.38
CA ASN A 45 5.17 4.62 10.34
C ASN A 45 4.11 5.55 9.72
N ARG A 46 3.99 5.61 8.39
CA ARG A 46 3.01 6.45 7.66
C ARG A 46 3.14 7.94 7.99
N MET A 47 4.37 8.40 8.18
CA MET A 47 4.68 9.76 8.59
C MET A 47 5.57 10.50 7.61
N GLY A 48 5.45 11.82 7.65
CA GLY A 48 6.37 12.74 7.00
C GLY A 48 6.00 13.03 5.54
N PRO A 49 6.65 14.05 4.96
CA PRO A 49 6.22 14.63 3.69
C PRO A 49 6.35 13.66 2.52
N GLU A 50 7.29 12.71 2.55
CA GLU A 50 7.45 11.69 1.50
C GLU A 50 6.25 10.74 1.45
N PHE A 51 5.77 10.29 2.61
CA PHE A 51 4.58 9.45 2.70
C PHE A 51 3.32 10.24 2.33
N GLU A 52 3.17 11.44 2.87
CA GLU A 52 2.00 12.30 2.59
C GLU A 52 1.87 12.63 1.10
N GLN A 53 2.97 12.96 0.43
CA GLN A 53 2.98 13.21 -1.02
C GLN A 53 2.66 11.95 -1.81
N TRP A 54 3.21 10.81 -1.39
CA TRP A 54 2.94 9.52 -2.04
C TRP A 54 1.46 9.13 -1.91
N VAL A 55 0.87 9.25 -0.73
CA VAL A 55 -0.56 9.00 -0.50
C VAL A 55 -1.41 10.00 -1.30
N ALA A 56 -1.06 11.28 -1.32
CA ALA A 56 -1.81 12.28 -2.09
C ALA A 56 -1.82 11.94 -3.59
N HIS A 57 -0.70 11.47 -4.13
CA HIS A 57 -0.62 11.00 -5.52
C HIS A 57 -1.51 9.77 -5.76
N MET A 58 -1.46 8.77 -4.88
CA MET A 58 -2.30 7.57 -4.97
C MET A 58 -3.79 7.89 -4.87
N SER A 59 -4.18 8.81 -3.97
CA SER A 59 -5.58 9.23 -3.78
C SER A 59 -6.16 9.92 -5.01
N GLN A 60 -5.35 10.59 -5.82
CA GLN A 60 -5.81 11.19 -7.08
C GLN A 60 -6.17 10.13 -8.13
N GLU A 61 -5.49 8.98 -8.13
CA GLU A 61 -5.70 7.91 -9.12
C GLU A 61 -6.77 6.91 -8.70
N PHE A 62 -6.78 6.51 -7.43
CA PHE A 62 -7.65 5.44 -6.92
C PHE A 62 -8.82 5.94 -6.06
N GLY A 63 -8.83 7.22 -5.68
CA GLY A 63 -9.80 7.80 -4.76
C GLY A 63 -9.36 7.68 -3.30
N THR A 64 -9.59 8.73 -2.53
CA THR A 64 -9.09 8.87 -1.16
C THR A 64 -9.59 7.77 -0.24
N ASP A 65 -10.86 7.37 -0.32
CA ASP A 65 -11.46 6.41 0.62
C ASP A 65 -10.79 5.04 0.51
N LEU A 66 -10.65 4.51 -0.71
CA LEU A 66 -9.99 3.24 -0.97
C LEU A 66 -8.52 3.26 -0.53
N VAL A 67 -7.81 4.35 -0.82
CA VAL A 67 -6.40 4.50 -0.45
C VAL A 67 -6.26 4.53 1.06
N GLN A 68 -7.09 5.27 1.77
CA GLN A 68 -7.04 5.33 3.23
C GLN A 68 -7.41 4.00 3.87
N GLU A 69 -8.43 3.30 3.37
CA GLU A 69 -8.83 1.98 3.87
C GLU A 69 -7.66 0.99 3.79
N ILE A 70 -7.07 0.83 2.60
CA ILE A 70 -6.04 -0.17 2.37
C ILE A 70 -4.70 0.21 2.99
N ILE A 71 -4.30 1.49 2.97
CA ILE A 71 -3.01 1.90 3.54
C ILE A 71 -3.02 1.89 5.07
N ASN A 72 -4.17 2.12 5.69
CA ASN A 72 -4.31 2.02 7.15
C ASN A 72 -4.46 0.57 7.64
N ASP A 73 -4.65 -0.39 6.74
CA ASP A 73 -4.53 -1.81 7.09
C ASP A 73 -3.08 -2.15 7.44
N ASP A 74 -2.84 -2.46 8.72
CA ASP A 74 -1.50 -2.74 9.24
C ASP A 74 -0.91 -4.03 8.66
N GLU A 75 -1.74 -5.03 8.40
CA GLU A 75 -1.27 -6.32 7.91
C GLU A 75 -0.76 -6.19 6.46
N PHE A 76 -1.56 -5.56 5.59
CA PHE A 76 -1.18 -5.22 4.23
C PHE A 76 0.04 -4.32 4.20
N TRP A 77 0.05 -3.24 4.98
CA TRP A 77 1.13 -2.25 4.94
C TRP A 77 2.47 -2.87 5.33
N LEU A 78 2.51 -3.56 6.47
CA LEU A 78 3.74 -4.17 6.97
C LEU A 78 4.23 -5.29 6.07
N GLU A 79 3.34 -6.16 5.60
CA GLU A 79 3.74 -7.23 4.69
C GLU A 79 4.22 -6.65 3.35
N THR A 80 3.56 -5.61 2.83
CA THR A 80 3.96 -4.96 1.57
C THR A 80 5.34 -4.33 1.69
N LEU A 81 5.65 -3.65 2.79
CA LEU A 81 6.99 -3.12 3.05
C LEU A 81 8.02 -4.23 3.18
N LEU A 82 7.68 -5.34 3.84
CA LEU A 82 8.56 -6.49 3.96
C LEU A 82 8.91 -7.07 2.59
N VAL A 83 7.91 -7.32 1.72
CA VAL A 83 8.15 -7.95 0.41
C VAL A 83 8.70 -7.01 -0.66
N SER A 84 8.52 -5.69 -0.51
CA SER A 84 8.98 -4.70 -1.50
C SER A 84 10.30 -4.03 -1.12
N GLN A 85 10.54 -3.82 0.18
CA GLN A 85 11.68 -3.06 0.71
C GLN A 85 12.57 -3.87 1.67
N GLY A 86 12.10 -5.02 2.15
CA GLY A 86 12.82 -5.88 3.10
C GLY A 86 12.90 -5.31 4.52
N ILE A 87 11.87 -4.60 4.99
CA ILE A 87 11.84 -3.86 6.28
C ILE A 87 10.60 -4.22 7.10
#